data_AF-A0A6I3LAQ1-F1
#
_entry.id   AF-A0A6I3LAQ1-F1
#
_cell.length_a   1.000
_cell.length_b   1.000
_cell.length_c   1.000
_cell.angle_alpha   90.00
_cell.angle_beta   90.00
_cell.angle_gamma   90.00
#
_symmetry.space_group_name_H-M   'P 1'
#
loop_
_entity.id
_entity.type
_entity.pdbx_description
1 polymer ?
#
loop_
_entity_poly.entity_id
_entity_poly.type
_entity_poly.pdbx_seq_one_letter_code
_entity_poly.pdbx_strand_id
1 'polypeptide(L)' 'MDDFWTAAAWSLAPTIVIAVLFFWVLRNILRFDRTERRVYSEIEAEERARRGLSAPNDSPRA' A
#
# COMPACT_ATOMS: atom_id res chain seq x y z
N MET A 1 12.91 27.00 32.99
CA MET A 1 13.06 26.89 31.52
C MET A 1 12.46 25.58 31.02
N ASP A 2 12.59 24.50 31.79
CA ASP A 2 12.03 23.18 31.49
C ASP A 2 10.51 23.19 31.30
N ASP A 3 9.75 23.87 32.17
CA ASP A 3 8.28 23.96 32.08
C ASP A 3 7.77 24.51 30.73
N PHE A 4 8.49 25.49 30.15
CA PHE A 4 8.13 26.06 28.86
C PHE A 4 8.29 25.02 27.73
N TRP A 5 9.40 24.30 27.73
CA TRP A 5 9.67 23.26 26.75
C TRP A 5 8.73 22.06 26.92
N THR A 6 8.40 21.70 28.17
CA THR A 6 7.43 20.66 28.48
C THR A 6 6.03 21.05 28.00
N ALA A 7 5.58 22.28 28.26
CA ALA A 7 4.29 22.77 27.78
C ALA A 7 4.22 22.85 26.25
N ALA A 8 5.31 23.27 25.59
CA ALA A 8 5.40 23.30 24.13
C ALA A 8 5.36 21.89 23.51
N ALA A 9 6.00 20.90 24.12
CA ALA A 9 5.94 19.51 23.65
C ALA A 9 4.54 18.92 23.80
N TRP A 10 3.89 19.14 24.95
CA TRP A 10 2.54 18.64 25.20
C TRP A 10 1.47 19.29 24.33
N SER A 11 1.63 20.57 23.98
CA SER A 11 0.69 21.26 23.08
C SER A 11 0.79 20.79 21.63
N LEU A 12 1.99 20.38 21.17
CA LEU A 12 2.18 19.83 19.82
C LEU A 12 1.81 18.35 19.71
N ALA A 13 1.90 17.59 20.80
CA ALA A 13 1.60 16.17 20.84
C ALA A 13 0.29 15.77 20.14
N PRO A 14 -0.87 16.41 20.38
CA PRO A 14 -2.12 16.01 19.72
C PRO A 14 -2.07 16.15 18.19
N THR A 15 -1.46 17.20 17.67
CA THR A 15 -1.33 17.42 16.22
C THR A 15 -0.42 16.37 15.59
N ILE A 16 0.70 16.06 16.24
CA ILE A 16 1.64 15.03 15.76
C ILE A 16 0.96 13.66 15.75
N VAL A 17 0.22 13.31 16.79
CA VAL A 17 -0.52 12.04 16.87
C VAL A 17 -1.50 11.91 15.70
N ILE A 18 -2.29 12.95 15.42
CA ILE A 18 -3.22 12.95 14.30
C ILE A 18 -2.48 12.83 12.97
N ALA A 19 -1.39 13.58 12.77
CA ALA A 19 -0.60 13.53 11.55
C ALA A 19 0.00 12.14 11.30
N VAL A 20 0.51 11.49 12.34
CA VAL A 20 1.05 10.13 12.27
C VAL A 20 -0.06 9.13 11.93
N LEU A 21 -1.21 9.20 12.59
CA LEU A 21 -2.35 8.34 12.30
C LEU A 21 -2.84 8.52 10.87
N PHE A 22 -2.99 9.77 10.42
CA PHE A 22 -3.40 10.10 9.06
C PHE A 22 -2.41 9.56 8.02
N PHE A 23 -1.12 9.78 8.23
CA PHE A 23 -0.06 9.22 7.38
C PHE A 23 -0.13 7.69 7.34
N TRP A 24 -0.37 7.04 8.49
CA TRP A 24 -0.47 5.59 8.58
C TRP A 24 -1.69 5.06 7.81
N VAL A 25 -2.84 5.74 7.90
CA VAL A 25 -4.04 5.40 7.11
C VAL A 25 -3.75 5.51 5.60
N LEU A 26 -3.22 6.65 5.15
CA LEU A 26 -2.86 6.83 3.73
C LEU A 26 -1.83 5.79 3.26
N ARG A 27 -0.82 5.53 4.08
CA ARG A 27 0.22 4.54 3.81
C ARG A 27 -0.37 3.14 3.63
N ASN A 28 -1.35 2.77 4.45
CA ASN A 28 -2.02 1.48 4.37
C ASN A 28 -2.92 1.37 3.14
N ILE A 29 -3.72 2.40 2.84
CA ILE A 29 -4.57 2.42 1.63
C ILE A 29 -3.72 2.25 0.38
N LEU A 30 -2.65 3.04 0.24
CA LEU A 30 -1.74 2.95 -0.91
C LEU A 30 -0.95 1.64 -0.98
N ARG A 31 -0.72 0.98 0.16
CA ARG A 31 -0.05 -0.34 0.20
C ARG A 31 -1.02 -1.47 -0.16
N PHE A 32 -2.29 -1.33 0.20
CA PHE A 32 -3.33 -2.31 -0.10
C PHE A 32 -3.63 -2.37 -1.60
N ASP A 33 -3.75 -1.22 -2.30
CA ASP A 33 -3.95 -1.16 -3.76
C ASP A 33 -2.86 -1.93 -4.55
N ARG A 34 -1.60 -1.87 -4.09
CA ARG A 34 -0.51 -2.63 -4.72
C ARG A 34 -0.58 -4.14 -4.48
N THR A 35 -1.21 -4.57 -3.39
CA THR A 35 -1.30 -5.99 -3.03
C THR A 35 -2.41 -6.66 -3.82
N GLU A 36 -3.56 -5.99 -3.97
CA GLU A 36 -4.68 -6.51 -4.76
C GLU A 36 -4.28 -6.75 -6.21
N ARG A 37 -3.64 -5.78 -6.87
CA ARG A 37 -3.16 -5.95 -8.26
C ARG A 37 -2.23 -7.15 -8.44
N ARG A 38 -1.41 -7.46 -7.44
CA ARG A 38 -0.45 -8.58 -7.51
C ARG A 38 -1.16 -9.92 -7.37
N VAL A 39 -2.06 -10.04 -6.40
CA VAL A 39 -2.82 -11.28 -6.15
C VAL A 39 -3.75 -11.59 -7.32
N TYR A 40 -4.44 -10.59 -7.90
CA TYR A 40 -5.27 -10.82 -9.10
C TYR A 40 -4.44 -11.33 -10.29
N SER A 41 -3.25 -10.76 -10.52
CA SER A 41 -2.38 -11.21 -11.63
C SER A 41 -1.85 -12.64 -11.45
N GLU A 42 -1.63 -13.05 -10.20
CA GLU A 42 -1.15 -14.39 -9.84
C GLU A 42 -2.27 -15.42 -9.99
N ILE A 43 -3.49 -15.09 -9.53
CA ILE A 43 -4.68 -15.94 -9.70
C ILE A 43 -5.02 -16.10 -11.19
N GLU A 44 -4.98 -15.04 -11.99
CA GLU A 44 -5.26 -15.15 -13.42
C GLU A 44 -4.20 -15.97 -14.18
N ALA A 45 -2.93 -15.90 -13.76
CA ALA A 45 -1.87 -16.75 -14.27
C ALA A 45 -2.09 -18.23 -13.92
N GLU A 46 -2.51 -18.52 -12.68
CA GLU A 46 -2.82 -19.88 -12.26
C GLU A 46 -4.06 -20.44 -12.96
N GLU A 47 -5.12 -19.65 -13.13
CA GLU A 47 -6.30 -20.05 -13.90
C GLU A 47 -5.98 -20.29 -15.38
N ARG A 48 -5.14 -19.45 -16.01
CA ARG A 48 -4.70 -19.65 -17.40
C ARG A 48 -3.83 -20.90 -17.56
N ALA A 49 -2.94 -21.17 -16.61
CA ALA A 49 -2.14 -22.40 -16.58
C ALA A 49 -3.03 -23.65 -16.41
N ARG A 50 -4.04 -23.60 -15.52
CA ARG A 50 -5.02 -24.69 -15.34
C ARG A 50 -5.94 -24.87 -16.55
N ARG A 51 -6.23 -23.80 -17.31
CA ARG A 51 -7.02 -23.84 -18.54
C ARG A 51 -6.20 -24.15 -19.79
N GLY A 52 -4.89 -24.34 -19.67
CA GLY A 52 -4.00 -24.67 -20.81
C GLY A 52 -3.84 -23.55 -21.83
N LEU A 53 -4.09 -22.29 -21.44
CA LEU A 53 -3.95 -21.13 -22.33
C LEU A 53 -2.47 -20.68 -22.36
N SER A 54 -1.88 -20.61 -23.55
CA SER A 54 -0.49 -20.18 -23.78
C SER A 54 -0.23 -18.74 -23.30
N ALA A 55 1.02 -18.45 -22.92
CA ALA A 55 1.43 -17.14 -22.42
C ALA A 55 1.18 -16.02 -23.45
N PRO A 56 0.92 -14.76 -23.02
CA PRO A 56 0.55 -13.65 -23.91
C PRO A 56 1.55 -13.30 -25.02
N ASN A 57 2.77 -13.83 -24.96
CA ASN A 57 3.86 -13.52 -25.89
C ASN A 57 3.96 -14.48 -27.08
N ASP A 58 3.00 -15.40 -27.24
CA ASP A 58 2.97 -16.34 -28.36
C ASP A 58 2.17 -15.80 -29.56
N SER A 59 2.15 -14.47 -29.76
CA SER A 59 1.72 -13.90 -31.04
C SER A 59 2.82 -14.21 -32.07
N PRO A 60 2.55 -15.03 -33.11
CA PRO A 60 3.48 -15.15 -34.22
C PRO A 60 3.60 -13.76 -34.81
N ARG A 61 4.81 -13.19 -34.80
CA ARG A 61 5.12 -12.03 -35.62
C ARG A 61 4.88 -12.47 -37.08
N ALA A 62 3.71 -12.15 -37.59
CA ALA A 62 3.35 -12.26 -38.99
C ALA A 62 3.96 -11.09 -39.78
#